data_AF-A0A3M1QQ91-F1
#
_entry.id   AF-A0A3M1QQ91-F1
#
_cell.length_a   1.000
_cell.length_b   1.000
_cell.length_c   1.000
_cell.angle_alpha   90.00
_cell.angle_beta   90.00
_cell.angle_gamma   90.00
#
_symmetry.space_group_name_H-M   'P 1'
#
loop_
_entity.id
_entity.type
_entity.pdbx_description
1 polymer ?
#
loop_
_entity_poly.entity_id
_entity_poly.type
_entity_poly.pdbx_seq_one_letter_code
_entity_poly.pdbx_strand_id
1 'polypeptide(L)'
;MSTANESVIKRFDGDATPANTARGPRRVPLRRIAAGALIVVASATAVAWRPLLSPRTSVLWGRDVRILARLRSDSPAERKRAAWKAIDSDDPRLLDIVRAGALGGETDDDVREAFVYALGKRRNAGFFEDIASVIRNDPSGYVRAAAWLAAARSDPRRTQALAADPALPDSDWDRLGRAQGLLAAGDASRVGELLDWAQRGDASQRVVAARALYKWLRPALDSVGRWPLGADVREGEVWPAEFIDELRRRCAQLDLQAVIDDMRPHLAEIEHFRSQLRRVTSAR
;
A
#
# COMPACT_ATOMS: atom_id res chain seq x y z
N MET A 1 -34.75 8.20 26.78
CA MET A 1 -34.19 9.57 26.92
C MET A 1 -32.68 9.38 27.11
N SER A 2 -31.87 9.47 26.04
CA SER A 2 -31.16 10.68 25.55
C SER A 2 -30.39 11.35 26.71
N THR A 3 -29.06 11.46 26.78
CA THR A 3 -28.02 11.88 25.80
C THR A 3 -26.63 11.36 26.24
N ALA A 4 -25.78 10.82 25.36
CA ALA A 4 -24.57 11.43 24.74
C ALA A 4 -23.47 12.01 25.68
N ASN A 5 -22.25 11.44 25.62
CA ASN A 5 -20.94 12.12 25.57
C ASN A 5 -19.81 11.07 25.45
N GLU A 6 -19.06 10.95 24.36
CA GLU A 6 -17.92 11.78 23.88
C GLU A 6 -16.59 11.58 24.65
N SER A 7 -15.65 10.93 23.94
CA SER A 7 -14.22 11.27 23.76
C SER A 7 -13.30 11.55 24.97
N VAL A 8 -12.47 10.57 25.36
CA VAL A 8 -11.09 10.82 25.86
C VAL A 8 -10.19 9.60 25.59
N ILE A 9 -9.33 9.64 24.56
CA ILE A 9 -8.09 8.85 24.55
C ILE A 9 -6.92 9.85 24.51
N LYS A 10 -6.14 9.80 25.60
CA LYS A 10 -5.06 10.69 26.03
C LYS A 10 -3.89 10.66 25.02
N ARG A 11 -3.42 11.81 24.49
CA ARG A 11 -2.30 12.66 24.98
C ARG A 11 -1.19 11.90 25.74
N PHE A 12 -0.02 11.84 25.13
CA PHE A 12 1.27 11.68 25.81
C PHE A 12 2.24 12.71 25.21
N ASP A 13 2.49 13.77 25.99
CA ASP A 13 3.59 14.72 25.82
C ASP A 13 4.66 14.40 26.88
N GLY A 14 5.93 14.54 26.52
CA GLY A 14 7.07 14.34 27.41
C GLY A 14 8.37 14.79 26.75
N ASP A 15 8.67 16.08 26.93
CA ASP A 15 9.86 16.82 26.50
C ASP A 15 11.18 16.24 27.04
N ALA A 16 12.24 16.35 26.23
CA ALA A 16 13.58 16.75 26.68
C ALA A 16 14.39 17.34 25.51
N THR A 17 14.76 18.62 25.63
CA THR A 17 15.65 19.39 24.74
C THR A 17 16.97 19.69 25.49
N PRO A 18 17.98 20.38 24.90
CA PRO A 18 19.08 19.85 24.08
C PRO A 18 20.47 20.03 24.73
N ALA A 19 21.52 19.50 24.09
CA ALA A 19 22.90 19.94 24.34
C ALA A 19 23.60 20.35 23.04
N ASN A 20 24.10 21.58 23.09
CA ASN A 20 24.77 22.39 22.09
C ASN A 20 26.29 22.18 22.17
N THR A 21 26.98 21.97 21.04
CA THR A 21 28.40 22.36 20.93
C THR A 21 28.74 22.80 19.50
N ALA A 22 29.15 24.06 19.41
CA ALA A 22 29.70 24.74 18.26
C ALA A 22 31.06 24.17 17.79
N ARG A 23 31.38 24.35 16.51
CA ARG A 23 32.75 24.66 16.02
C ARG A 23 32.67 25.40 14.68
N GLY A 24 33.40 26.51 14.64
CA GLY A 24 33.37 27.53 13.60
C GLY A 24 34.21 27.24 12.34
N PRO A 25 34.49 28.29 11.54
CA PRO A 25 34.64 28.21 10.09
C PRO A 25 36.09 28.01 9.63
N ARG A 26 36.27 27.44 8.43
CA ARG A 26 37.51 27.58 7.64
C ARG A 26 37.21 28.24 6.31
N ARG A 27 37.75 29.44 6.13
CA ARG A 27 37.87 30.16 4.85
C ARG A 27 39.15 29.75 4.11
N VAL A 28 39.17 30.14 2.83
CA VAL A 28 40.30 30.55 1.96
C VAL A 28 40.70 29.53 0.86
N PRO A 29 41.09 29.92 -0.39
CA PRO A 29 40.91 31.19 -1.14
C PRO A 29 40.24 31.03 -2.53
N LEU A 30 39.81 32.18 -3.08
CA LEU A 30 39.53 32.41 -4.50
C LEU A 30 40.77 32.19 -5.39
N ARG A 31 40.56 31.60 -6.57
CA ARG A 31 41.41 31.82 -7.75
C ARG A 31 40.61 32.47 -8.87
N ARG A 32 41.11 33.64 -9.30
CA ARG A 32 40.70 34.42 -10.48
C ARG A 32 41.41 33.88 -11.72
N ILE A 33 40.67 33.73 -12.84
CA ILE A 33 41.17 33.78 -14.23
C ILE A 33 40.02 34.43 -15.04
N ALA A 34 40.09 35.73 -15.34
CA ALA A 34 40.42 36.32 -16.66
C ALA A 34 39.58 35.72 -17.82
N ALA A 35 38.54 36.39 -18.34
CA ALA A 35 38.50 37.59 -19.20
C ALA A 35 39.04 37.36 -20.63
N GLY A 36 38.14 37.50 -21.61
CA GLY A 36 38.38 37.49 -23.07
C GLY A 36 37.12 36.99 -23.80
N ALA A 37 36.06 37.79 -24.00
CA ALA A 37 35.85 38.78 -25.07
C ALA A 37 35.83 38.18 -26.49
N LEU A 38 34.64 38.03 -27.08
CA LEU A 38 34.31 38.68 -28.36
C LEU A 38 32.79 38.70 -28.61
N ILE A 39 32.33 39.81 -29.17
CA ILE A 39 30.95 40.20 -29.48
C ILE A 39 30.72 40.03 -31.01
N VAL A 40 29.43 39.95 -31.39
CA VAL A 40 28.81 40.20 -32.72
C VAL A 40 28.75 38.93 -33.59
N VAL A 41 27.57 38.39 -33.93
CA VAL A 41 26.62 38.93 -34.93
C VAL A 41 25.16 38.71 -34.51
N ALA A 42 24.38 39.79 -34.57
CA ALA A 42 22.93 39.77 -34.55
C ALA A 42 22.38 39.52 -35.95
N SER A 43 21.56 38.47 -36.11
CA SER A 43 20.68 38.28 -37.28
C SER A 43 19.42 37.53 -36.87
N ALA A 44 18.29 38.12 -37.23
CA ALA A 44 16.94 37.74 -36.85
C ALA A 44 16.53 36.32 -37.30
N THR A 45 16.03 35.52 -36.35
CA THR A 45 15.01 34.47 -36.57
C THR A 45 14.08 34.46 -35.36
N ALA A 46 13.31 35.54 -35.20
CA ALA A 46 12.23 35.61 -34.22
C ALA A 46 10.96 34.96 -34.79
N VAL A 47 10.99 33.64 -35.05
CA VAL A 47 9.78 32.87 -35.35
C VAL A 47 9.91 31.46 -34.74
N ALA A 48 8.95 31.15 -33.85
CA ALA A 48 8.53 29.81 -33.44
C ALA A 48 9.40 29.01 -32.43
N TRP A 49 9.76 29.60 -31.29
CA TRP A 49 10.01 28.82 -30.05
C TRP A 49 9.22 29.40 -28.87
N ARG A 50 7.90 29.51 -29.03
CA ARG A 50 7.02 29.43 -27.85
C ARG A 50 6.89 27.94 -27.54
N PRO A 51 7.41 27.41 -26.43
CA PRO A 51 7.05 26.06 -26.07
C PRO A 51 5.53 26.08 -25.88
N LEU A 52 4.86 25.17 -26.57
CA LEU A 52 3.51 24.73 -26.24
C LEU A 52 3.54 24.11 -24.83
N LEU A 53 3.82 24.92 -23.81
CA LEU A 53 3.43 24.63 -22.44
C LEU A 53 1.93 24.81 -22.43
N SER A 54 1.24 23.75 -22.84
CA SER A 54 -0.19 23.62 -22.64
C SER A 54 -0.49 23.95 -21.16
N PRO A 55 -1.59 24.66 -20.87
CA PRO A 55 -2.01 24.99 -19.49
C PRO A 55 -2.11 23.78 -18.55
N ARG A 56 -2.09 22.55 -19.09
CA ARG A 56 -2.05 21.30 -18.31
C ARG A 56 -0.73 21.06 -17.58
N THR A 57 0.39 21.58 -18.08
CA THR A 57 1.72 21.34 -17.48
C THR A 57 1.94 22.11 -16.17
N SER A 58 1.40 23.33 -16.04
CA SER A 58 1.56 24.16 -14.84
C SER A 58 0.74 23.67 -13.64
N VAL A 59 -0.46 23.14 -13.88
CA VAL A 59 -1.34 22.61 -12.82
C VAL A 59 -0.81 21.30 -12.25
N LEU A 60 -0.28 20.41 -13.09
CA LEU A 60 0.34 19.15 -12.66
C LEU A 60 1.59 19.39 -11.81
N TRP A 61 2.43 20.37 -12.20
CA TRP A 61 3.57 20.80 -11.39
C TRP A 61 3.17 21.26 -9.98
N GLY A 62 2.11 22.06 -9.85
CA GLY A 62 1.62 22.50 -8.54
C GLY A 62 1.00 21.39 -7.69
N ARG A 63 0.50 20.32 -8.30
CA ARG A 63 0.01 19.13 -7.58
C ARG A 63 1.16 18.27 -7.07
N ASP A 64 2.12 17.94 -7.92
CA ASP A 64 3.22 17.04 -7.55
C ASP A 64 4.15 17.68 -6.50
N VAL A 65 4.39 19.00 -6.58
CA VAL A 65 5.12 19.74 -5.52
C VAL A 65 4.42 19.63 -4.17
N ARG A 66 3.08 19.71 -4.12
CA ARG A 66 2.31 19.55 -2.87
C ARG A 66 2.35 18.11 -2.35
N ILE A 67 2.39 17.11 -3.23
CA ILE A 67 2.54 15.71 -2.82
C ILE A 67 3.95 15.50 -2.25
N LEU A 68 4.97 16.01 -2.93
CA LEU A 68 6.36 15.94 -2.49
C LEU A 68 6.55 16.57 -1.11
N ALA A 69 5.98 17.77 -0.88
CA ALA A 69 6.05 18.43 0.42
C ALA A 69 5.41 17.57 1.53
N ARG A 70 4.27 16.94 1.26
CA ARG A 70 3.58 16.08 2.24
C ARG A 70 4.28 14.75 2.49
N LEU A 71 4.94 14.17 1.48
CA LEU A 71 5.80 12.99 1.67
C LEU A 71 6.98 13.27 2.62
N ARG A 72 7.40 14.53 2.73
CA ARG A 72 8.48 15.00 3.60
C ARG A 72 7.98 15.67 4.88
N SER A 73 6.67 15.63 5.14
CA SER A 73 6.09 16.22 6.34
C SER A 73 6.54 15.47 7.59
N ASP A 74 6.72 16.18 8.70
CA ASP A 74 6.97 15.56 10.00
C ASP A 74 5.77 14.74 10.47
N SER A 75 4.57 15.03 9.96
CA SER A 75 3.34 14.30 10.29
C SER A 75 3.25 12.94 9.57
N PRO A 76 3.26 11.80 10.29
CA PRO A 76 3.08 10.48 9.69
C PRO A 76 1.79 10.37 8.89
N ALA A 77 0.69 10.95 9.41
CA ALA A 77 -0.61 10.93 8.74
C ALA A 77 -0.58 11.63 7.37
N GLU A 78 0.20 12.72 7.22
CA GLU A 78 0.38 13.38 5.93
C GLU A 78 1.20 12.55 4.97
N ARG A 79 2.28 11.92 5.45
CA ARG A 79 3.12 11.02 4.63
C ARG A 79 2.32 9.84 4.09
N LYS A 80 1.51 9.18 4.93
CA LYS A 80 0.59 8.11 4.50
C LYS A 80 -0.34 8.58 3.39
N ARG A 81 -1.06 9.68 3.61
CA ARG A 81 -2.00 10.25 2.61
C ARG A 81 -1.29 10.65 1.33
N ALA A 82 -0.06 11.13 1.41
CA ALA A 82 0.73 11.53 0.27
C ALA A 82 1.20 10.33 -0.56
N ALA A 83 1.59 9.21 0.08
CA ALA A 83 1.96 7.97 -0.61
C ALA A 83 0.85 7.46 -1.54
N TRP A 84 -0.40 7.46 -1.04
CA TRP A 84 -1.57 7.09 -1.82
C TRP A 84 -1.84 7.98 -3.05
N LYS A 85 -1.39 9.25 -3.00
CA LYS A 85 -1.52 10.20 -4.12
C LYS A 85 -0.32 10.14 -5.06
N ALA A 86 0.87 9.92 -4.51
CA ALA A 86 2.14 9.80 -5.23
C ALA A 86 2.11 8.62 -6.19
N ILE A 87 1.52 7.50 -5.77
CA ILE A 87 1.44 6.32 -6.64
C ILE A 87 0.57 6.52 -7.89
N ASP A 88 -0.36 7.47 -7.87
CA ASP A 88 -1.19 7.82 -9.02
C ASP A 88 -0.52 8.90 -9.91
N SER A 89 0.69 9.36 -9.57
CA SER A 89 1.48 10.32 -10.36
C SER A 89 2.45 9.59 -11.30
N ASP A 90 2.75 10.21 -12.43
CA ASP A 90 3.79 9.74 -13.36
C ASP A 90 5.16 10.39 -13.09
N ASP A 91 5.28 11.25 -12.08
CA ASP A 91 6.57 11.81 -11.66
C ASP A 91 7.43 10.71 -11.01
N PRO A 92 8.55 10.30 -11.65
CA PRO A 92 9.40 9.24 -11.12
C PRO A 92 9.97 9.57 -9.75
N ARG A 93 10.17 10.86 -9.42
CA ARG A 93 10.72 11.29 -8.12
C ARG A 93 9.77 10.95 -6.97
N LEU A 94 8.46 11.07 -7.19
CA LEU A 94 7.47 10.72 -6.18
C LEU A 94 7.44 9.20 -5.95
N LEU A 95 7.56 8.42 -7.02
CA LEU A 95 7.63 6.96 -6.95
C LEU A 95 8.91 6.49 -6.26
N ASP A 96 10.04 7.12 -6.55
CA ASP A 96 11.32 6.81 -5.90
C ASP A 96 11.27 7.04 -4.40
N ILE A 97 10.61 8.10 -3.93
CA ILE A 97 10.42 8.35 -2.49
C ILE A 97 9.55 7.27 -1.85
N VAL A 98 8.44 6.89 -2.48
CA VAL A 98 7.56 5.83 -1.95
C VAL A 98 8.29 4.49 -1.92
N ARG A 99 9.06 4.17 -2.96
CA ARG A 99 9.89 2.96 -3.03
C ARG A 99 10.98 2.95 -1.96
N ALA A 100 11.73 4.04 -1.83
CA ALA A 100 12.80 4.15 -0.83
C ALA A 100 12.26 4.05 0.60
N GLY A 101 11.12 4.70 0.90
CA GLY A 101 10.52 4.60 2.22
C GLY A 101 9.99 3.19 2.54
N ALA A 102 9.41 2.49 1.56
CA ALA A 102 9.01 1.09 1.72
C ALA A 102 10.20 0.16 2.00
N LEU A 103 11.37 0.46 1.41
CA LEU A 103 12.61 -0.32 1.56
C LEU A 103 13.47 0.10 2.77
N GLY A 104 12.86 0.67 3.80
CA GLY A 104 13.53 1.01 5.06
C GLY A 104 13.98 2.47 5.20
N GLY A 105 13.69 3.34 4.22
CA GLY A 105 13.94 4.78 4.31
C GLY A 105 12.98 5.53 5.23
N GLU A 106 11.95 4.87 5.76
CA GLU A 106 10.98 5.44 6.69
C GLU A 106 11.01 4.69 8.03
N THR A 107 11.06 5.42 9.13
CA THR A 107 11.21 4.85 10.48
C THR A 107 9.88 4.41 11.08
N ASP A 108 8.78 5.07 10.70
CA ASP A 108 7.45 4.76 11.20
C ASP A 108 6.86 3.57 10.42
N ASP A 109 6.64 2.44 11.12
CA ASP A 109 6.10 1.19 10.57
C ASP A 109 4.76 1.40 9.83
N ASP A 110 3.95 2.27 10.40
CA ASP A 110 2.60 2.60 9.99
C ASP A 110 2.63 3.41 8.67
N VAL A 111 3.68 4.19 8.44
CA VAL A 111 3.96 4.88 7.16
C VAL A 111 4.59 3.92 6.16
N ARG A 112 5.52 3.05 6.58
CA ARG A 112 6.10 2.00 5.70
C ARG A 112 5.01 1.09 5.13
N GLU A 113 4.08 0.63 5.96
CA GLU A 113 2.92 -0.14 5.55
C GLU A 113 2.12 0.57 4.45
N ALA A 114 1.84 1.87 4.64
CA ALA A 114 1.12 2.67 3.64
C ALA A 114 1.89 2.79 2.32
N PHE A 115 3.23 2.89 2.37
CA PHE A 115 4.07 2.96 1.17
C PHE A 115 4.03 1.61 0.43
N VAL A 116 4.16 0.49 1.14
CA VAL A 116 4.04 -0.87 0.59
C VAL A 116 2.67 -1.09 -0.05
N TYR A 117 1.59 -0.69 0.62
CA TYR A 117 0.25 -0.76 0.05
C TYR A 117 0.07 0.12 -1.17
N ALA A 118 0.69 1.30 -1.20
CA ALA A 118 0.68 2.16 -2.37
C ALA A 118 1.34 1.43 -3.55
N LEU A 119 2.53 0.85 -3.37
CA LEU A 119 3.19 0.06 -4.44
C LEU A 119 2.27 -1.04 -4.99
N GLY A 120 1.65 -1.83 -4.11
CA GLY A 120 0.70 -2.88 -4.52
C GLY A 120 -0.58 -2.33 -5.18
N LYS A 121 -1.02 -1.12 -4.86
CA LYS A 121 -2.18 -0.47 -5.52
C LYS A 121 -1.89 -0.15 -6.98
N ARG A 122 -0.63 0.19 -7.35
CA ARG A 122 -0.26 0.47 -8.75
C ARG A 122 -0.43 -0.77 -9.63
N ARG A 123 -0.43 -1.98 -9.05
CA ARG A 123 -0.53 -3.26 -9.76
C ARG A 123 0.49 -3.37 -10.90
N ASN A 124 1.70 -2.87 -10.64
CA ASN A 124 2.81 -2.93 -11.57
C ASN A 124 3.74 -4.04 -11.11
N ALA A 125 3.85 -5.10 -11.93
CA ALA A 125 4.73 -6.23 -11.68
C ALA A 125 6.21 -5.82 -11.49
N GLY A 126 6.62 -4.65 -12.00
CA GLY A 126 7.94 -4.08 -11.79
C GLY A 126 8.29 -3.77 -10.33
N PHE A 127 7.29 -3.62 -9.44
CA PHE A 127 7.54 -3.44 -8.00
C PHE A 127 7.62 -4.76 -7.22
N PHE A 128 7.44 -5.91 -7.87
CA PHE A 128 7.38 -7.19 -7.17
C PHE A 128 8.66 -7.46 -6.36
N GLU A 129 9.85 -7.22 -6.93
CA GLU A 129 11.11 -7.46 -6.21
C GLU A 129 11.28 -6.55 -5.00
N ASP A 130 10.84 -5.29 -5.09
CA ASP A 130 10.88 -4.37 -3.95
C ASP A 130 9.97 -4.87 -2.84
N ILE A 131 8.74 -5.25 -3.19
CA ILE A 131 7.76 -5.77 -2.22
C ILE A 131 8.25 -7.11 -1.62
N ALA A 132 8.84 -7.99 -2.43
CA ALA A 132 9.42 -9.24 -1.96
C ALA A 132 10.63 -9.00 -1.03
N SER A 133 11.41 -7.94 -1.26
CA SER A 133 12.46 -7.51 -0.34
C SER A 133 11.87 -7.10 1.01
N VAL A 134 10.75 -6.35 1.03
CA VAL A 134 10.04 -6.02 2.28
C VAL A 134 9.61 -7.28 3.02
N ILE A 135 8.99 -8.25 2.33
CA ILE A 135 8.58 -9.55 2.92
C ILE A 135 9.76 -10.29 3.57
N ARG A 136 10.97 -10.15 3.04
CA ARG A 136 12.16 -10.83 3.59
C ARG A 136 12.80 -10.07 4.74
N ASN A 137 12.81 -8.74 4.68
CA ASN A 137 13.79 -7.93 5.40
C ASN A 137 13.19 -6.85 6.31
N ASP A 138 11.93 -6.46 6.17
CA ASP A 138 11.38 -5.40 7.05
C ASP A 138 11.41 -5.88 8.51
N PRO A 139 11.86 -5.06 9.47
CA PRO A 139 11.91 -5.47 10.88
C PRO A 139 10.52 -5.78 11.45
N SER A 140 9.47 -5.15 10.94
CA SER A 140 8.11 -5.25 11.45
C SER A 140 7.33 -6.35 10.74
N GLY A 141 6.94 -7.40 11.47
CA GLY A 141 6.10 -8.47 10.94
C GLY A 141 4.76 -7.94 10.37
N TYR A 142 4.22 -6.88 10.97
CA TYR A 142 3.03 -6.19 10.48
C TYR A 142 3.22 -5.61 9.06
N VAL A 143 4.35 -4.93 8.82
CA VAL A 143 4.67 -4.38 7.49
C VAL A 143 4.92 -5.51 6.48
N ARG A 144 5.61 -6.59 6.91
CA ARG A 144 5.78 -7.80 6.07
C ARG A 144 4.43 -8.43 5.72
N ALA A 145 3.47 -8.45 6.64
CA ALA A 145 2.12 -8.94 6.37
C ALA A 145 1.39 -8.11 5.32
N ALA A 146 1.48 -6.77 5.39
CA ALA A 146 0.94 -5.90 4.35
C ALA A 146 1.60 -6.10 2.99
N ALA A 147 2.90 -6.42 2.98
CA ALA A 147 3.67 -6.68 1.77
C ALA A 147 3.18 -7.93 1.02
N TRP A 148 2.71 -8.98 1.70
CA TRP A 148 2.10 -10.14 1.03
C TRP A 148 0.88 -9.78 0.19
N LEU A 149 0.00 -8.93 0.71
CA LEU A 149 -1.16 -8.46 -0.05
C LEU A 149 -0.74 -7.55 -1.21
N ALA A 150 0.29 -6.71 -1.01
CA ALA A 150 0.83 -5.90 -2.09
C ALA A 150 1.46 -6.76 -3.20
N ALA A 151 2.17 -7.84 -2.83
CA ALA A 151 2.76 -8.79 -3.77
C ALA A 151 1.68 -9.48 -4.59
N ALA A 152 0.62 -9.99 -3.94
CA ALA A 152 -0.50 -10.65 -4.62
C ALA A 152 -1.18 -9.75 -5.66
N ARG A 153 -1.27 -8.43 -5.40
CA ARG A 153 -1.83 -7.45 -6.33
C ARG A 153 -0.91 -7.13 -7.50
N SER A 154 0.41 -7.18 -7.27
CA SER A 154 1.42 -6.88 -8.29
C SER A 154 1.67 -8.08 -9.19
N ASP A 155 1.79 -9.27 -8.62
CA ASP A 155 1.97 -10.53 -9.34
C ASP A 155 1.51 -11.74 -8.49
N PRO A 156 0.27 -12.25 -8.73
CA PRO A 156 -0.26 -13.40 -8.01
C PRO A 156 0.60 -14.68 -8.12
N ARG A 157 1.11 -14.98 -9.32
CA ARG A 157 1.86 -16.23 -9.57
C ARG A 157 3.20 -16.21 -8.85
N ARG A 158 3.91 -15.08 -8.91
CA ARG A 158 5.19 -14.94 -8.20
C ARG A 158 4.98 -14.89 -6.69
N THR A 159 3.84 -14.40 -6.22
CA THR A 159 3.47 -14.47 -4.79
C THR A 159 3.30 -15.91 -4.32
N GLN A 160 2.61 -16.76 -5.08
CA GLN A 160 2.47 -18.19 -4.77
C GLN A 160 3.84 -18.87 -4.73
N ALA A 161 4.72 -18.59 -5.71
CA ALA A 161 6.08 -19.13 -5.72
C ALA A 161 6.90 -18.66 -4.51
N LEU A 162 6.81 -17.38 -4.13
CA LEU A 162 7.48 -16.85 -2.94
C LEU A 162 6.98 -17.53 -1.66
N ALA A 163 5.69 -17.81 -1.53
CA ALA A 163 5.11 -18.44 -0.34
C ALA A 163 5.62 -19.86 -0.06
N ALA A 164 6.18 -20.53 -1.07
CA ALA A 164 6.81 -21.85 -0.94
C ALA A 164 8.26 -21.79 -0.40
N ASP A 165 8.85 -20.60 -0.26
CA ASP A 165 10.21 -20.44 0.24
C ASP A 165 10.27 -20.71 1.77
N PRO A 166 11.02 -21.73 2.22
CA PRO A 166 11.15 -22.06 3.64
C PRO A 166 12.08 -21.10 4.40
N ALA A 167 12.87 -20.27 3.71
CA ALA A 167 13.80 -19.32 4.34
C ALA A 167 13.12 -18.01 4.78
N LEU A 168 11.82 -17.86 4.50
CA LEU A 168 11.07 -16.67 4.86
C LEU A 168 10.82 -16.56 6.37
N PRO A 169 10.72 -15.32 6.91
CA PRO A 169 10.28 -15.10 8.28
C PRO A 169 8.95 -15.82 8.58
N ASP A 170 8.80 -16.27 9.83
CA ASP A 170 7.66 -17.09 10.29
C ASP A 170 7.09 -16.64 11.65
N SER A 171 7.00 -15.32 11.88
CA SER A 171 6.20 -14.80 13.00
C SER A 171 4.70 -14.97 12.74
N ASP A 172 3.86 -14.76 13.76
CA ASP A 172 2.39 -14.81 13.61
C ASP A 172 1.88 -13.88 12.50
N TRP A 173 2.44 -12.67 12.42
CA TRP A 173 2.11 -11.73 11.35
C TRP A 173 2.59 -12.21 9.98
N ASP A 174 3.71 -12.92 9.90
CA ASP A 174 4.19 -13.49 8.63
C ASP A 174 3.26 -14.61 8.14
N ARG A 175 2.80 -15.48 9.03
CA ARG A 175 1.83 -16.54 8.71
C ARG A 175 0.49 -15.96 8.26
N LEU A 176 -0.05 -15.00 9.02
CA LEU A 176 -1.27 -14.29 8.68
C LEU A 176 -1.15 -13.57 7.32
N GLY A 177 -0.06 -12.84 7.12
CA GLY A 177 0.24 -12.16 5.87
C GLY A 177 0.34 -13.11 4.68
N ARG A 178 1.07 -14.22 4.83
CA ARG A 178 1.22 -15.25 3.79
C ARG A 178 -0.13 -15.86 3.43
N ALA A 179 -0.95 -16.23 4.41
CA ALA A 179 -2.29 -16.78 4.18
C ALA A 179 -3.20 -15.77 3.47
N GLN A 180 -3.15 -14.48 3.88
CA GLN A 180 -3.88 -13.41 3.22
C GLN A 180 -3.42 -13.19 1.77
N GLY A 181 -2.11 -13.16 1.53
CA GLY A 181 -1.51 -12.98 0.21
C GLY A 181 -1.86 -14.10 -0.74
N LEU A 182 -1.80 -15.36 -0.27
CA LEU A 182 -2.19 -16.53 -1.04
C LEU A 182 -3.67 -16.50 -1.43
N LEU A 183 -4.57 -16.21 -0.49
CA LEU A 183 -5.99 -16.09 -0.81
C LEU A 183 -6.25 -14.96 -1.81
N ALA A 184 -5.58 -13.81 -1.65
CA ALA A 184 -5.66 -12.71 -2.61
C ALA A 184 -5.09 -13.06 -3.99
N ALA A 185 -4.12 -13.97 -4.06
CA ALA A 185 -3.57 -14.54 -5.30
C ALA A 185 -4.45 -15.67 -5.88
N GLY A 186 -5.54 -16.04 -5.20
CA GLY A 186 -6.48 -17.08 -5.63
C GLY A 186 -6.09 -18.49 -5.21
N ASP A 187 -5.31 -18.64 -4.15
CA ASP A 187 -4.94 -19.91 -3.52
C ASP A 187 -5.68 -20.07 -2.18
N ALA A 188 -6.57 -21.06 -2.12
CA ALA A 188 -7.42 -21.34 -0.96
C ALA A 188 -6.74 -22.18 0.13
N SER A 189 -5.50 -22.67 -0.10
CA SER A 189 -4.85 -23.67 0.74
C SER A 189 -4.73 -23.26 2.22
N ARG A 190 -4.67 -21.95 2.50
CA ARG A 190 -4.51 -21.39 3.85
C ARG A 190 -5.76 -20.69 4.39
N VAL A 191 -6.94 -20.92 3.81
CA VAL A 191 -8.20 -20.35 4.34
C VAL A 191 -8.45 -20.81 5.79
N GLY A 192 -8.09 -22.04 6.14
CA GLY A 192 -8.20 -22.53 7.52
C GLY A 192 -7.40 -21.70 8.52
N GLU A 193 -6.17 -21.30 8.17
CA GLU A 193 -5.34 -20.43 9.02
C GLU A 193 -5.99 -19.06 9.19
N LEU A 194 -6.57 -18.47 8.13
CA LEU A 194 -7.29 -17.20 8.24
C LEU A 194 -8.52 -17.29 9.16
N LEU A 195 -9.27 -18.39 9.10
CA LEU A 195 -10.40 -18.62 10.01
C LEU A 195 -9.93 -18.73 11.47
N ASP A 196 -8.80 -19.40 11.70
CA ASP A 196 -8.19 -19.49 13.02
C ASP A 196 -7.75 -18.14 13.57
N TRP A 197 -7.11 -17.31 12.74
CA TRP A 197 -6.74 -15.94 13.10
C TRP A 197 -7.96 -15.06 13.38
N ALA A 198 -9.03 -15.18 12.59
CA ALA A 198 -10.27 -14.44 12.82
C ALA A 198 -10.93 -14.80 14.17
N GLN A 199 -10.75 -16.04 14.63
CA GLN A 199 -11.35 -16.55 15.87
C GLN A 199 -10.49 -16.28 17.10
N ARG A 200 -9.18 -16.51 16.99
CA ARG A 200 -8.26 -16.60 18.14
C ARG A 200 -7.10 -15.60 18.13
N GLY A 201 -6.92 -14.85 17.04
CA GLY A 201 -5.88 -13.82 16.96
C GLY A 201 -6.12 -12.66 17.94
N ASP A 202 -5.12 -11.78 18.07
CA ASP A 202 -5.33 -10.50 18.73
C ASP A 202 -6.33 -9.61 17.95
N ALA A 203 -6.73 -8.48 18.54
CA ALA A 203 -7.74 -7.60 17.93
C ALA A 203 -7.36 -7.16 16.50
N SER A 204 -6.08 -6.87 16.25
CA SER A 204 -5.58 -6.42 14.95
C SER A 204 -5.52 -7.58 13.94
N GLN A 205 -5.01 -8.74 14.37
CA GLN A 205 -4.95 -9.96 13.56
C GLN A 205 -6.34 -10.42 13.14
N ARG A 206 -7.32 -10.37 14.06
CA ARG A 206 -8.72 -10.72 13.78
C ARG A 206 -9.33 -9.81 12.73
N VAL A 207 -9.10 -8.51 12.82
CA VAL A 207 -9.58 -7.53 11.83
C VAL A 207 -8.97 -7.78 10.44
N VAL A 208 -7.66 -8.06 10.39
CA VAL A 208 -6.97 -8.34 9.13
C VAL A 208 -7.46 -9.64 8.49
N ALA A 209 -7.60 -10.70 9.28
CA ALA A 209 -8.14 -11.98 8.82
C ALA A 209 -9.59 -11.85 8.34
N ALA A 210 -10.47 -11.20 9.12
CA ALA A 210 -11.85 -10.95 8.75
C ALA A 210 -11.97 -10.12 7.47
N ARG A 211 -11.16 -9.06 7.32
CA ARG A 211 -11.09 -8.28 6.07
C ARG A 211 -10.70 -9.17 4.89
N ALA A 212 -9.73 -10.07 5.07
CA ALA A 212 -9.30 -10.96 4.01
C ALA A 212 -10.40 -11.94 3.58
N LEU A 213 -11.01 -12.60 4.55
CA LEU A 213 -12.14 -13.51 4.32
C LEU A 213 -13.31 -12.78 3.65
N TYR A 214 -13.66 -11.57 4.10
CA TYR A 214 -14.73 -10.78 3.50
C TYR A 214 -14.45 -10.42 2.03
N LYS A 215 -13.20 -10.11 1.71
CA LYS A 215 -12.85 -9.60 0.39
C LYS A 215 -12.71 -10.69 -0.65
N TRP A 216 -12.19 -11.86 -0.26
CA TRP A 216 -11.80 -12.92 -1.20
C TRP A 216 -12.55 -14.22 -1.00
N LEU A 217 -12.90 -14.60 0.24
CA LEU A 217 -13.67 -15.82 0.50
C LEU A 217 -15.17 -15.59 0.35
N ARG A 218 -15.71 -14.45 0.82
CA ARG A 218 -17.15 -14.18 0.72
C ARG A 218 -17.67 -14.27 -0.72
N PRO A 219 -17.07 -13.62 -1.74
CA PRO A 219 -17.57 -13.73 -3.11
C PRO A 219 -17.58 -15.19 -3.59
N ALA A 220 -16.57 -15.97 -3.22
CA ALA A 220 -16.47 -17.41 -3.50
C ALA A 220 -17.62 -18.20 -2.87
N LEU A 221 -17.93 -17.97 -1.60
CA LEU A 221 -19.04 -18.65 -0.96
C LEU A 221 -20.40 -18.15 -1.45
N ASP A 222 -20.53 -16.87 -1.76
CA ASP A 222 -21.78 -16.27 -2.24
C ASP A 222 -22.18 -16.79 -3.62
N SER A 223 -21.22 -16.98 -4.53
CA SER A 223 -21.47 -17.48 -5.89
C SER A 223 -22.09 -18.88 -5.92
N VAL A 224 -21.79 -19.71 -4.92
CA VAL A 224 -22.34 -21.06 -4.76
C VAL A 224 -23.48 -21.13 -3.72
N GLY A 225 -23.98 -19.99 -3.24
CA GLY A 225 -25.07 -19.92 -2.26
C GLY A 225 -24.68 -20.47 -0.88
N ARG A 226 -23.38 -20.47 -0.55
CA ARG A 226 -22.81 -20.99 0.70
C ARG A 226 -22.41 -19.88 1.67
N TRP A 227 -22.58 -18.60 1.36
CA TRP A 227 -22.46 -17.57 2.38
C TRP A 227 -23.61 -17.69 3.41
N PRO A 228 -23.37 -17.57 4.74
CA PRO A 228 -24.46 -17.66 5.72
C PRO A 228 -25.51 -16.56 5.53
N LEU A 229 -26.77 -16.96 5.39
CA LEU A 229 -27.90 -16.04 5.20
C LEU A 229 -28.12 -15.19 6.45
N GLY A 230 -28.42 -13.91 6.25
CA GLY A 230 -28.69 -12.98 7.36
C GLY A 230 -27.47 -12.60 8.19
N ALA A 231 -26.26 -12.96 7.78
CA ALA A 231 -25.03 -12.54 8.45
C ALA A 231 -24.81 -11.03 8.28
N ASP A 232 -25.05 -10.26 9.35
CA ASP A 232 -24.69 -8.84 9.44
C ASP A 232 -23.23 -8.71 9.90
N VAL A 233 -22.31 -9.05 9.01
CA VAL A 233 -20.87 -8.85 9.22
C VAL A 233 -20.33 -7.87 8.20
N ARG A 234 -19.47 -6.96 8.64
CA ARG A 234 -18.86 -5.94 7.76
C ARG A 234 -17.37 -6.18 7.56
N GLU A 235 -16.84 -5.56 6.51
CA GLU A 235 -15.41 -5.56 6.24
C GLU A 235 -14.65 -4.84 7.37
N GLY A 236 -13.66 -5.50 7.94
CA GLY A 236 -12.79 -4.89 8.96
C GLY A 236 -13.38 -4.86 10.37
N GLU A 237 -14.51 -5.51 10.59
CA GLU A 237 -15.03 -5.76 11.94
C GLU A 237 -14.58 -7.13 12.45
N VAL A 238 -14.53 -7.26 13.77
CA VAL A 238 -14.29 -8.53 14.43
C VAL A 238 -15.57 -9.37 14.36
N TRP A 239 -15.48 -10.59 13.83
CA TRP A 239 -16.65 -11.44 13.65
C TRP A 239 -16.97 -12.30 14.89
N PRO A 240 -18.26 -12.62 15.12
CA PRO A 240 -18.66 -13.58 16.15
C PRO A 240 -18.05 -14.95 15.92
N ALA A 241 -17.69 -15.66 17.00
CA ALA A 241 -17.10 -17.00 16.91
C ALA A 241 -18.02 -18.00 16.21
N GLU A 242 -19.33 -17.97 16.51
CA GLU A 242 -20.33 -18.85 15.90
C GLU A 242 -20.40 -18.69 14.37
N PHE A 243 -20.25 -17.46 13.88
CA PHE A 243 -20.21 -17.18 12.45
C PHE A 243 -18.96 -17.79 11.80
N ILE A 244 -17.81 -17.70 12.46
CA ILE A 244 -16.56 -18.29 11.98
C ILE A 244 -16.64 -19.82 11.96
N ASP A 245 -17.24 -20.43 12.99
CA ASP A 245 -17.45 -21.88 13.05
C ASP A 245 -18.38 -22.37 11.94
N GLU A 246 -19.44 -21.60 11.62
CA GLU A 246 -20.30 -21.88 10.48
C GLU A 246 -19.54 -21.77 9.15
N LEU A 247 -18.73 -20.73 8.95
CA LEU A 247 -17.88 -20.61 7.77
C LEU A 247 -16.94 -21.82 7.64
N ARG A 248 -16.30 -22.24 8.74
CA ARG A 248 -15.42 -23.42 8.76
C ARG A 248 -16.17 -24.68 8.31
N ARG A 249 -17.38 -24.93 8.83
CA ARG A 249 -18.21 -26.07 8.41
C ARG A 249 -18.53 -26.05 6.92
N ARG A 250 -18.90 -24.89 6.37
CA ARG A 250 -19.25 -24.74 4.95
C ARG A 250 -18.04 -24.90 4.04
N CYS A 251 -16.92 -24.29 4.41
CA CYS A 251 -15.64 -24.43 3.71
C CYS A 251 -15.20 -25.90 3.63
N ALA A 252 -15.39 -26.68 4.70
CA ALA A 252 -15.04 -28.10 4.73
C ALA A 252 -15.89 -28.98 3.80
N GLN A 253 -17.04 -28.49 3.32
CA GLN A 253 -17.94 -29.22 2.41
C GLN A 253 -17.72 -28.85 0.94
N LEU A 254 -16.75 -27.99 0.65
CA LEU A 254 -16.52 -27.44 -0.68
C LEU A 254 -15.08 -27.68 -1.11
N ASP A 255 -14.90 -27.95 -2.41
CA ASP A 255 -13.62 -27.69 -3.05
C ASP A 255 -13.48 -26.18 -3.27
N LEU A 256 -13.02 -25.47 -2.24
CA LEU A 256 -12.85 -24.02 -2.30
C LEU A 256 -11.91 -23.60 -3.43
N GLN A 257 -10.90 -24.41 -3.75
CA GLN A 257 -9.96 -24.07 -4.81
C GLN A 257 -10.66 -24.09 -6.16
N ALA A 258 -11.45 -25.13 -6.44
CA ALA A 258 -12.25 -25.20 -7.66
C ALA A 258 -13.23 -24.02 -7.79
N VAL A 259 -13.90 -23.62 -6.70
CA VAL A 259 -14.80 -22.45 -6.70
C VAL A 259 -14.05 -21.16 -7.00
N ILE A 260 -12.88 -20.95 -6.38
CA ILE A 260 -12.06 -19.75 -6.63
C ILE A 260 -11.53 -19.73 -8.08
N ASP A 261 -11.10 -20.88 -8.59
CA ASP A 261 -10.62 -21.02 -9.97
C ASP A 261 -11.72 -20.71 -10.99
N ASP A 262 -12.94 -21.20 -10.76
CA ASP A 262 -14.12 -20.92 -11.59
C ASP A 262 -14.51 -19.44 -11.58
N MET A 263 -14.40 -18.77 -10.43
CA MET A 263 -14.72 -17.34 -10.31
C MET A 263 -13.65 -16.40 -10.86
N ARG A 264 -12.41 -16.86 -11.01
CA ARG A 264 -11.26 -16.00 -11.35
C ARG A 264 -11.47 -15.17 -12.63
N PRO A 265 -12.00 -15.72 -13.75
CA PRO A 265 -12.25 -14.94 -14.96
C PRO A 265 -13.24 -13.79 -14.70
N HIS A 266 -14.32 -14.07 -13.98
CA HIS A 266 -15.37 -13.09 -13.68
C HIS A 266 -14.89 -11.97 -12.74
N LEU A 267 -14.05 -12.31 -11.75
CA LEU A 267 -13.46 -11.30 -10.87
C LEU A 267 -12.53 -10.35 -11.63
N ALA A 268 -11.75 -10.87 -12.59
CA ALA A 268 -10.89 -10.05 -13.43
C ALA A 268 -11.70 -9.07 -14.30
N GLU A 269 -12.82 -9.52 -14.88
CA GLU A 269 -13.74 -8.68 -15.65
C GLU A 269 -14.38 -7.57 -14.81
N ILE A 270 -14.89 -7.91 -13.62
CA ILE A 270 -15.48 -6.94 -12.68
C ILE A 270 -14.45 -5.88 -12.27
N GLU A 271 -13.21 -6.28 -12.00
CA GLU A 271 -12.14 -5.35 -11.66
C GLU A 271 -11.76 -4.44 -12.84
N HIS A 272 -11.71 -4.99 -14.06
CA HIS A 272 -11.47 -4.22 -15.27
C HIS A 272 -12.56 -3.15 -15.45
N PHE A 273 -13.82 -3.54 -15.33
CA PHE A 273 -14.96 -2.63 -15.40
C PHE A 273 -14.91 -1.54 -14.32
N ARG A 274 -14.61 -1.89 -13.06
CA ARG A 274 -14.42 -0.92 -11.97
C ARG A 274 -13.27 0.06 -12.23
N SER A 275 -12.19 -0.40 -12.87
CA SER A 275 -11.08 0.45 -13.28
C SER A 275 -11.50 1.45 -14.36
N GLN A 276 -12.24 1.00 -15.37
CA GLN A 276 -12.79 1.86 -16.42
C GLN A 276 -13.76 2.90 -15.85
N LEU A 277 -14.70 2.48 -15.00
CA LEU A 277 -15.63 3.41 -14.32
C LEU A 277 -14.89 4.47 -13.52
N ARG A 278 -13.87 4.09 -12.75
CA ARG A 278 -13.06 5.05 -11.98
C ARG A 278 -12.41 6.10 -12.88
N ARG A 279 -11.84 5.69 -14.02
CA ARG A 279 -11.26 6.62 -15.02
C ARG A 279 -12.31 7.61 -15.52
N VAL A 280 -13.50 7.14 -15.87
CA VAL A 280 -14.62 7.99 -16.33
C VAL A 280 -15.07 8.96 -15.24
N THR A 281 -15.21 8.50 -13.99
CA THR A 281 -15.61 9.36 -12.88
C THR A 281 -14.53 10.36 -12.45
N SER A 282 -13.25 10.03 -12.60
CA SER A 282 -12.13 10.91 -12.24
C SER A 282 -11.81 11.98 -13.29
N ALA A 283 -12.38 11.85 -14.49
CA ALA A 283 -12.22 12.81 -15.59
C ALA A 283 -13.29 13.93 -15.58
N ARG A 284 -14.24 13.88 -14.65
CA ARG A 284 -15.24 14.92 -14.38
C ARG A 284 -14.83 15.74 -13.17
#